data_AF-A0A7D6E3E8-F1
#
_entry.id   AF-A0A7D6E3E8-F1
#
_cell.length_a   1.000
_cell.length_b   1.000
_cell.length_c   1.000
_cell.angle_alpha   90.00
_cell.angle_beta   90.00
_cell.angle_gamma   90.00
#
_symmetry.space_group_name_H-M   'P 1'
#
loop_
_entity.id
_entity.type
_entity.pdbx_description
1 polymer ?
#
loop_
_entity_poly.entity_id
_entity_poly.type
_entity_poly.pdbx_seq_one_letter_code
_entity_poly.pdbx_strand_id
1 'polypeptide(L)'
;MTIHDIEATATTEVEDSLAALSPVDRLAYLAENDLIELLRVRYTKNRAHETYDEVYGRRDTAPFTAFRWALMLNAAARSESGHLPLILMKDTRGTVRQPPWQRAIYRLSEIAERNGLPLSGPNHWARLRKVATTREVLADPRAYLANGRRHSAKTFFGHYTNSSVLRAKAGRILIDSVNDMFDSAVNGPTIVTPDAEQAIRAGADAPGLDPDTASALVAGQLDGPHTGCRDPLDSPYEKKGTVCTKSITGTCFACPNALITLHHLPAALAIQDMTHPDRAADPRTWQTHWKPIYDTITEVVLPAFSPDQIQRARQQANLTPIDAGVLNDMRGVPEAPAS
;
A
#
# COMPACT_ATOMS: atom_id res chain seq x y z
N MET A 1 20.11 -7.04 -22.23
CA MET A 1 19.50 -8.37 -22.30
C MET A 1 19.68 -8.81 -23.73
N THR A 2 20.11 -10.04 -23.94
CA THR A 2 20.27 -10.64 -25.27
C THR A 2 19.38 -11.86 -25.28
N ILE A 3 18.37 -11.88 -26.14
CA ILE A 3 17.47 -13.04 -26.30
C ILE A 3 18.09 -13.94 -27.35
N HIS A 4 18.36 -15.19 -26.99
CA HIS A 4 19.13 -16.12 -27.82
C HIS A 4 18.21 -16.92 -28.74
N ASP A 5 17.36 -17.74 -28.14
CA ASP A 5 16.40 -18.58 -28.85
C ASP A 5 14.99 -18.39 -28.26
N ILE A 6 14.00 -18.67 -29.09
CA ILE A 6 12.62 -18.84 -28.68
C ILE A 6 12.09 -20.07 -29.40
N GLU A 7 11.58 -21.00 -28.61
CA GLU A 7 10.96 -22.21 -29.09
C GLU A 7 9.49 -22.18 -28.66
N ALA A 8 8.62 -22.60 -29.57
CA ALA A 8 7.21 -22.76 -29.31
C ALA A 8 6.82 -24.20 -29.60
N THR A 9 5.95 -24.78 -28.78
CA THR A 9 5.32 -26.08 -29.04
C THR A 9 3.85 -25.89 -29.36
N ALA A 10 3.28 -26.85 -30.07
CA ALA A 10 1.84 -27.00 -30.31
C ALA A 10 1.43 -28.46 -30.06
N THR A 11 0.13 -28.73 -30.17
CA THR A 11 -0.40 -30.09 -30.13
C THR A 11 0.25 -30.96 -31.21
N THR A 12 0.43 -32.25 -30.95
CA THR A 12 1.08 -33.20 -31.87
C THR A 12 0.52 -33.15 -33.30
N GLU A 13 -0.81 -33.11 -33.44
CA GLU A 13 -1.48 -33.05 -34.75
C GLU A 13 -1.07 -31.81 -35.56
N VAL A 14 -0.91 -30.67 -34.88
CA VAL A 14 -0.45 -29.42 -35.50
C VAL A 14 1.03 -29.53 -35.85
N GLU A 15 1.87 -30.06 -34.96
CA GLU A 15 3.31 -30.24 -35.23
C GLU A 15 3.56 -31.11 -36.46
N ASP A 16 2.85 -32.23 -36.58
CA ASP A 16 2.95 -33.14 -37.72
C ASP A 16 2.56 -32.44 -39.03
N SER A 17 1.54 -31.58 -39.00
CA SER A 17 1.11 -30.80 -40.16
C SER A 17 2.11 -29.73 -40.61
N LEU A 18 3.00 -29.29 -39.71
CA LEU A 18 3.98 -28.23 -39.95
C LEU A 18 5.41 -28.75 -40.14
N ALA A 19 5.61 -30.07 -40.14
CA ALA A 19 6.95 -30.70 -40.20
C ALA A 19 7.78 -30.29 -41.44
N ALA A 20 7.12 -29.89 -42.53
CA ALA A 20 7.77 -29.44 -43.76
C ALA A 20 8.16 -27.95 -43.77
N LEU A 21 7.71 -27.15 -42.80
CA LEU A 21 8.00 -25.72 -42.72
C LEU A 21 9.39 -25.46 -42.15
N SER A 22 10.00 -24.35 -42.56
CA SER A 22 11.21 -23.85 -41.90
C SER A 22 10.91 -23.49 -40.43
N PRO A 23 11.90 -23.50 -39.52
CA PRO A 23 11.70 -23.10 -38.14
C PRO A 23 11.07 -21.70 -37.98
N VAL A 24 11.38 -20.79 -38.92
CA VAL A 24 10.85 -19.42 -38.94
C VAL A 24 9.37 -19.40 -39.36
N ASP A 25 9.04 -20.08 -40.46
CA ASP A 25 7.68 -20.11 -40.98
C ASP A 25 6.74 -20.87 -40.04
N ARG A 26 7.23 -21.97 -39.44
CA ARG A 26 6.53 -22.71 -38.38
C ARG A 26 6.20 -21.79 -37.20
N LEU A 27 7.19 -21.05 -36.69
CA LEU A 27 6.99 -20.17 -35.53
C LEU A 27 6.02 -19.02 -35.83
N ALA A 28 6.07 -18.45 -37.03
CA ALA A 28 5.12 -17.44 -37.49
C ALA A 28 3.70 -18.00 -37.56
N TYR A 29 3.53 -19.16 -38.20
CA TYR A 29 2.24 -19.83 -38.35
C TYR A 29 1.59 -20.12 -36.98
N LEU A 30 2.35 -20.68 -36.03
CA LEU A 30 1.84 -20.97 -34.69
C LEU A 30 1.39 -19.70 -33.95
N ALA A 31 2.14 -18.61 -34.06
CA ALA A 31 1.83 -17.36 -33.37
C ALA A 31 0.58 -16.65 -33.95
N GLU A 32 0.48 -16.61 -35.28
CA GLU A 32 -0.64 -15.99 -36.02
C GLU A 32 -1.97 -16.72 -35.77
N ASN A 33 -1.93 -18.06 -35.71
CA ASN A 33 -3.13 -18.89 -35.55
C ASN A 33 -3.48 -19.20 -34.08
N ASP A 34 -2.77 -18.61 -33.11
CA ASP A 34 -2.92 -18.91 -31.67
C ASP A 34 -2.80 -20.41 -31.33
N LEU A 35 -1.87 -21.12 -31.96
CA LEU A 35 -1.70 -22.57 -31.78
C LEU A 35 -0.59 -22.95 -30.79
N ILE A 36 0.06 -21.96 -30.17
CA ILE A 36 1.16 -22.18 -29.23
C ILE A 36 0.61 -22.74 -27.90
N GLU A 37 1.21 -23.80 -27.38
CA GLU A 37 0.94 -24.36 -26.06
C GLU A 37 1.95 -23.90 -25.01
N LEU A 38 3.25 -24.04 -25.33
CA LEU A 38 4.36 -23.64 -24.49
C LEU A 38 5.35 -22.76 -25.26
N LEU A 39 5.94 -21.81 -24.55
CA LEU A 39 6.99 -20.92 -25.03
C LEU A 39 8.22 -21.09 -24.15
N ARG A 40 9.31 -21.57 -24.72
CA ARG A 40 10.62 -21.55 -24.07
C ARG A 40 11.39 -20.33 -24.56
N VAL A 41 11.89 -19.53 -23.62
CA VAL A 41 12.63 -18.31 -23.91
C VAL A 41 13.97 -18.34 -23.20
N ARG A 42 15.05 -18.38 -23.98
CA ARG A 42 16.40 -18.26 -23.45
C ARG A 42 16.95 -16.86 -23.63
N TYR A 43 17.46 -16.28 -22.55
CA TYR A 43 18.02 -14.94 -22.59
C TYR A 43 19.14 -14.73 -21.57
N THR A 44 20.11 -13.88 -21.92
CA THR A 44 21.14 -13.42 -20.99
C THR A 44 20.82 -12.02 -20.50
N LYS A 45 20.89 -11.80 -19.19
CA LYS A 45 20.88 -10.47 -18.58
C LYS A 45 22.29 -9.89 -18.65
N ASN A 46 22.60 -9.15 -19.72
CA ASN A 46 23.95 -8.66 -20.02
C ASN A 46 24.67 -7.88 -18.89
N ARG A 47 23.93 -7.27 -17.94
CA ARG A 47 24.54 -6.58 -16.79
C ARG A 47 24.85 -7.50 -15.61
N ALA A 48 24.10 -8.59 -15.47
CA ALA A 48 24.30 -9.60 -14.43
C ALA A 48 25.16 -10.78 -14.95
N HIS A 49 25.38 -10.87 -16.26
CA HIS A 49 26.04 -12.00 -16.93
C HIS A 49 25.37 -13.36 -16.70
N GLU A 50 24.12 -13.36 -16.24
CA GLU A 50 23.32 -14.56 -15.99
C GLU A 50 22.49 -14.94 -17.21
N THR A 51 22.42 -16.24 -17.49
CA THR A 51 21.58 -16.81 -18.55
C THR A 51 20.39 -17.52 -17.93
N TYR A 52 19.22 -17.26 -18.49
CA TYR A 52 17.94 -17.80 -18.08
C TYR A 52 17.38 -18.65 -19.21
N ASP A 53 16.65 -19.68 -18.83
CA ASP A 53 15.97 -20.63 -19.71
C ASP A 53 14.61 -20.93 -19.08
N GLU A 54 13.59 -20.23 -19.55
CA GLU A 54 12.28 -20.16 -18.88
C GLU A 54 11.20 -20.69 -19.81
N VAL A 55 10.25 -21.44 -19.25
CA VAL A 55 9.10 -22.00 -19.98
C VAL A 55 7.82 -21.37 -19.49
N TYR A 56 7.02 -20.85 -20.42
CA TYR A 56 5.73 -20.21 -20.17
C TYR A 56 4.62 -20.97 -20.88
N GLY A 57 3.55 -21.28 -20.18
CA GLY A 57 2.33 -21.85 -20.76
C GLY A 57 1.17 -20.85 -20.77
N ARG A 58 0.03 -21.25 -21.32
CA ARG A 58 -1.19 -20.42 -21.34
C ARG A 58 -1.66 -19.95 -19.96
N ARG A 59 -1.35 -20.71 -18.90
CA ARG A 59 -1.61 -20.33 -17.50
C ARG A 59 -0.84 -19.06 -17.08
N ASP A 60 0.32 -18.82 -17.68
CA ASP A 60 1.18 -17.66 -17.44
C ASP A 60 0.70 -16.49 -18.31
N THR A 61 -0.58 -16.12 -18.16
CA THR A 61 -1.35 -15.26 -19.08
C THR A 61 -0.58 -14.02 -19.54
N ALA A 62 -0.01 -13.23 -18.62
CA ALA A 62 0.70 -12.00 -18.97
C ALA A 62 2.00 -12.22 -19.78
N PRO A 63 2.99 -13.01 -19.30
CA PRO A 63 4.20 -13.27 -20.09
C PRO A 63 3.91 -14.05 -21.37
N PHE A 64 3.03 -15.06 -21.33
CA PHE A 64 2.66 -15.85 -22.51
C PHE A 64 2.08 -14.96 -23.62
N THR A 65 1.10 -14.11 -23.27
CA THR A 65 0.51 -13.14 -24.20
C THR A 65 1.58 -12.20 -24.75
N ALA A 66 2.43 -11.63 -23.89
CA ALA A 66 3.48 -10.70 -24.33
C ALA A 66 4.47 -11.35 -25.31
N PHE A 67 4.90 -12.59 -25.07
CA PHE A 67 5.80 -13.30 -25.96
C PHE A 67 5.13 -13.66 -27.28
N ARG A 68 3.86 -14.12 -27.26
CA ARG A 68 3.10 -14.37 -28.49
C ARG A 68 2.95 -13.10 -29.33
N TRP A 69 2.60 -11.96 -28.74
CA TRP A 69 2.55 -10.68 -29.45
C TRP A 69 3.90 -10.29 -30.04
N ALA A 70 5.00 -10.47 -29.29
CA ALA A 70 6.32 -10.19 -29.80
C ALA A 70 6.73 -11.14 -30.95
N LEU A 71 6.26 -12.39 -30.96
CA LEU A 71 6.40 -13.28 -32.10
C LEU A 71 5.63 -12.74 -33.31
N MET A 72 4.33 -12.44 -33.17
CA MET A 72 3.48 -11.92 -34.24
C MET A 72 4.04 -10.62 -34.85
N LEU A 73 4.37 -9.63 -34.02
CA LEU A 73 4.87 -8.31 -34.46
C LEU A 73 6.26 -8.33 -35.12
N ASN A 74 6.94 -9.48 -35.12
CA ASN A 74 8.24 -9.67 -35.75
C ASN A 74 8.21 -10.74 -36.85
N ALA A 75 7.05 -11.34 -37.17
CA ALA A 75 6.92 -12.41 -38.16
C ALA A 75 7.55 -12.04 -39.52
N ALA A 76 7.17 -10.88 -40.08
CA ALA A 76 7.72 -10.39 -41.34
C ALA A 76 9.24 -10.21 -41.31
N ALA A 77 9.79 -9.66 -40.21
CA ALA A 77 11.22 -9.47 -40.06
C ALA A 77 11.98 -10.81 -39.94
N ARG A 78 11.37 -11.84 -39.33
CA ARG A 78 11.95 -13.18 -39.30
C ARG A 78 11.95 -13.82 -40.68
N SER A 79 10.84 -13.75 -41.40
CA SER A 79 10.71 -14.31 -42.75
C SER A 79 11.76 -13.71 -43.71
N GLU A 80 12.00 -12.39 -43.63
CA GLU A 80 13.01 -11.71 -44.45
C GLU A 80 14.47 -12.11 -44.11
N SER A 81 14.75 -12.50 -42.87
CA SER A 81 16.13 -12.64 -42.36
C SER A 81 16.55 -14.05 -41.97
N GLY A 82 15.61 -14.97 -41.79
CA GLY A 82 15.85 -16.29 -41.22
C GLY A 82 16.21 -16.26 -39.72
N HIS A 83 16.17 -15.10 -39.05
CA HIS A 83 16.60 -14.97 -37.66
C HIS A 83 15.47 -15.32 -36.67
N LEU A 84 15.82 -16.09 -35.64
CA LEU A 84 14.88 -16.54 -34.60
C LEU A 84 14.66 -15.63 -33.37
N PRO A 85 15.54 -14.66 -33.00
CA PRO A 85 15.34 -13.86 -31.80
C PRO A 85 13.94 -13.23 -31.67
N LEU A 86 13.46 -13.09 -30.43
CA LEU A 86 12.13 -12.59 -30.11
C LEU A 86 11.83 -11.20 -30.71
N ILE A 87 12.84 -10.34 -30.76
CA ILE A 87 12.69 -8.97 -31.26
C ILE A 87 13.78 -8.71 -32.29
N LEU A 88 13.35 -8.28 -33.46
CA LEU A 88 14.20 -7.92 -34.60
C LEU A 88 13.92 -6.50 -35.04
N MET A 89 14.96 -5.83 -35.51
CA MET A 89 14.89 -4.48 -36.08
C MET A 89 15.63 -4.42 -37.41
N LYS A 90 15.19 -3.53 -38.30
CA LYS A 90 16.00 -3.10 -39.44
C LYS A 90 16.93 -2.00 -38.96
N ASP A 91 18.21 -2.09 -39.29
CA ASP A 91 19.13 -0.99 -39.05
C ASP A 91 19.03 0.08 -40.14
N THR A 92 19.86 1.13 -40.04
CA THR A 92 19.88 2.24 -40.99
C THR A 92 20.25 1.83 -42.42
N ARG A 93 20.76 0.61 -42.62
CA ARG A 93 21.10 0.03 -43.93
C ARG A 93 20.05 -0.98 -44.40
N GLY A 94 18.95 -1.12 -43.67
CA GLY A 94 17.87 -2.06 -43.98
C GLY A 94 18.16 -3.50 -43.55
N THR A 95 19.31 -3.79 -42.91
CA THR A 95 19.65 -5.14 -42.47
C THR A 95 18.88 -5.50 -41.20
N VAL A 96 18.17 -6.63 -41.23
CA VAL A 96 17.45 -7.14 -40.05
C VAL A 96 18.43 -7.78 -39.08
N ARG A 97 18.39 -7.36 -37.81
CA ARG A 97 19.21 -7.92 -36.73
C ARG A 97 18.53 -7.75 -35.37
N GLN A 98 19.10 -8.36 -34.35
CA GLN A 98 18.68 -8.10 -32.98
C GLN A 98 19.03 -6.64 -32.57
N PRO A 99 18.14 -5.94 -31.85
CA PRO A 99 18.43 -4.59 -31.38
C PRO A 99 19.69 -4.53 -30.50
N PRO A 100 20.56 -3.52 -30.68
CA PRO A 100 21.70 -3.31 -29.82
C PRO A 100 21.23 -2.62 -28.53
N TRP A 101 20.57 -3.39 -27.65
CA TRP A 101 19.92 -2.93 -26.41
C TRP A 101 20.80 -2.07 -25.49
N GLN A 102 22.13 -2.11 -25.66
CA GLN A 102 23.11 -1.34 -24.90
C GLN A 102 23.56 -0.04 -25.56
N ARG A 103 23.48 0.07 -26.91
CA ARG A 103 24.15 1.12 -27.68
C ARG A 103 23.22 2.02 -28.47
N ALA A 104 22.00 1.59 -28.76
CA ALA A 104 21.01 2.41 -29.44
C ALA A 104 19.65 2.35 -28.73
N ILE A 105 18.93 3.47 -28.74
CA ILE A 105 17.54 3.51 -28.28
C ILE A 105 16.69 2.93 -29.40
N TYR A 106 16.50 1.61 -29.39
CA TYR A 106 15.47 1.00 -30.21
C TYR A 106 14.11 1.42 -29.65
N ARG A 107 13.31 2.15 -30.43
CA ARG A 107 12.02 2.68 -29.97
C ARG A 107 10.90 1.69 -30.25
N LEU A 108 9.96 1.58 -29.33
CA LEU A 108 8.72 0.84 -29.58
C LEU A 108 7.92 1.49 -30.72
N SER A 109 8.09 2.80 -30.96
CA SER A 109 7.45 3.48 -32.10
C SER A 109 7.87 2.91 -33.46
N GLU A 110 9.10 2.43 -33.62
CA GLU A 110 9.57 1.84 -34.88
C GLU A 110 8.89 0.48 -35.15
N ILE A 111 8.66 -0.33 -34.10
CA ILE A 111 7.88 -1.56 -34.22
C ILE A 111 6.42 -1.25 -34.50
N ALA A 112 5.88 -0.23 -33.84
CA ALA A 112 4.49 0.18 -34.00
C ALA A 112 4.23 0.62 -35.43
N GLU A 113 5.07 1.51 -35.98
CA GLU A 113 4.98 1.99 -37.36
C GLU A 113 5.09 0.84 -38.36
N ARG A 114 6.09 -0.05 -38.21
CA ARG A 114 6.27 -1.23 -39.08
C ARG A 114 5.04 -2.13 -39.13
N ASN A 115 4.31 -2.25 -38.02
CA ASN A 115 3.14 -3.12 -37.90
C ASN A 115 1.81 -2.36 -37.98
N GLY A 116 1.81 -1.07 -38.35
CA GLY A 116 0.60 -0.25 -38.43
C GLY A 116 -0.17 -0.11 -37.11
N LEU A 117 0.50 -0.21 -35.95
CA LEU A 117 -0.13 -0.10 -34.65
C LEU A 117 -0.47 1.37 -34.33
N PRO A 118 -1.68 1.66 -33.80
CA PRO A 118 -2.15 3.03 -33.55
C PRO A 118 -1.56 3.62 -32.26
N LEU A 119 -0.23 3.69 -32.14
CA LEU A 119 0.45 4.26 -30.96
C LEU A 119 0.89 5.70 -31.22
N SER A 120 0.46 6.64 -30.37
CA SER A 120 0.86 8.04 -30.45
C SER A 120 2.26 8.30 -29.88
N GLY A 121 3.04 9.19 -30.50
CA GLY A 121 4.29 9.77 -29.96
C GLY A 121 5.50 8.82 -29.91
N PRO A 122 6.67 9.29 -29.43
CA PRO A 122 7.85 8.45 -29.28
C PRO A 122 7.68 7.47 -28.11
N ASN A 123 7.43 6.21 -28.43
CA ASN A 123 7.24 5.13 -27.45
C ASN A 123 8.58 4.44 -27.11
N HIS A 124 8.95 4.42 -25.83
CA HIS A 124 10.24 3.90 -25.36
C HIS A 124 10.04 2.70 -24.43
N TRP A 125 10.72 1.58 -24.70
CA TRP A 125 10.69 0.38 -23.85
C TRP A 125 11.03 0.66 -22.37
N ALA A 126 11.97 1.57 -22.11
CA ALA A 126 12.36 1.96 -20.77
C ALA A 126 11.21 2.61 -19.97
N ARG A 127 10.28 3.30 -20.64
CA ARG A 127 9.11 3.92 -19.99
C ARG A 127 8.10 2.87 -19.55
N LEU A 128 7.83 1.85 -20.38
CA LEU A 128 6.96 0.73 -20.01
C LEU A 128 7.44 0.01 -18.75
N ARG A 129 8.75 -0.27 -18.66
CA ARG A 129 9.34 -0.87 -17.45
C ARG A 129 9.11 0.01 -16.22
N LYS A 130 9.37 1.31 -16.31
CA LYS A 130 9.15 2.24 -15.18
C LYS A 130 7.69 2.29 -14.75
N VAL A 131 6.76 2.27 -15.70
CA VAL A 131 5.31 2.23 -15.43
C VAL A 131 4.92 0.93 -14.72
N ALA A 132 5.35 -0.23 -15.23
CA ALA A 132 5.06 -1.52 -14.59
C ALA A 132 5.65 -1.60 -13.17
N THR A 133 6.91 -1.18 -13.00
CA THR A 133 7.53 -1.08 -11.67
C THR A 133 6.77 -0.13 -10.75
N THR A 134 6.33 1.02 -11.25
CA THR A 134 5.52 1.97 -10.46
C THR A 134 4.20 1.34 -10.01
N ARG A 135 3.50 0.60 -10.90
CA ARG A 135 2.25 -0.08 -10.56
C ARG A 135 2.45 -1.17 -9.50
N GLU A 136 3.49 -1.99 -9.64
CA GLU A 136 3.80 -3.03 -8.65
C GLU A 136 4.10 -2.44 -7.27
N VAL A 137 4.92 -1.38 -7.21
CA VAL A 137 5.25 -0.71 -5.95
C VAL A 137 4.02 -0.08 -5.32
N LEU A 138 3.14 0.54 -6.11
CA LEU A 138 1.92 1.15 -5.58
C LEU A 138 0.92 0.12 -5.07
N ALA A 139 0.95 -1.10 -5.60
CA ALA A 139 0.08 -2.18 -5.15
C ALA A 139 0.54 -2.75 -3.80
N ASP A 140 1.84 -3.01 -3.64
CA ASP A 140 2.41 -3.46 -2.37
C ASP A 140 3.88 -3.02 -2.22
N PRO A 141 4.13 -1.85 -1.59
CA PRO A 141 5.48 -1.33 -1.42
C PRO A 141 6.36 -2.22 -0.54
N ARG A 142 5.76 -2.88 0.47
CA ARG A 142 6.49 -3.70 1.45
C ARG A 142 6.98 -4.98 0.81
N ALA A 143 6.09 -5.74 0.17
CA ALA A 143 6.47 -6.97 -0.50
C ALA A 143 7.46 -6.71 -1.64
N TYR A 144 7.28 -5.61 -2.39
CA TYR A 144 8.20 -5.23 -3.47
C TYR A 144 9.63 -5.00 -2.98
N LEU A 145 9.80 -4.29 -1.87
CA LEU A 145 11.14 -4.02 -1.32
C LEU A 145 11.73 -5.24 -0.61
N ALA A 146 10.90 -6.03 0.09
CA ALA A 146 11.33 -7.22 0.80
C ALA A 146 11.79 -8.34 -0.15
N ASN A 147 11.07 -8.55 -1.25
CA ASN A 147 11.39 -9.63 -2.19
C ASN A 147 12.67 -9.39 -2.99
N GLY A 148 13.12 -8.14 -3.13
CA GLY A 148 14.30 -7.76 -3.91
C GLY A 148 14.30 -8.20 -5.39
N ARG A 149 13.18 -8.73 -5.90
CA ARG A 149 13.08 -9.49 -7.15
C ARG A 149 13.48 -8.67 -8.37
N ARG A 150 13.15 -7.38 -8.35
CA ARG A 150 13.46 -6.45 -9.46
C ARG A 150 14.67 -5.58 -9.18
N HIS A 151 14.74 -4.99 -7.99
CA HIS A 151 15.75 -4.01 -7.62
C HIS A 151 16.05 -4.13 -6.12
N SER A 152 17.31 -3.91 -5.74
CA SER A 152 17.62 -3.58 -4.34
C SER A 152 16.96 -2.26 -3.95
N ALA A 153 16.69 -2.06 -2.66
CA ALA A 153 16.14 -0.80 -2.14
C ALA A 153 16.95 0.41 -2.63
N LYS A 154 18.28 0.37 -2.53
CA LYS A 154 19.19 1.42 -3.03
C LYS A 154 18.96 1.75 -4.51
N THR A 155 18.88 0.73 -5.36
CA THR A 155 18.64 0.92 -6.81
C THR A 155 17.25 1.48 -7.08
N PHE A 156 16.25 1.02 -6.33
CA PHE A 156 14.88 1.50 -6.44
C PHE A 156 14.78 2.99 -6.08
N PHE A 157 15.27 3.39 -4.90
CA PHE A 157 15.25 4.77 -4.44
C PHE A 157 16.11 5.70 -5.30
N GLY A 158 17.24 5.22 -5.85
CA GLY A 158 18.10 6.05 -6.71
C GLY A 158 17.51 6.35 -8.10
N HIS A 159 16.75 5.41 -8.68
CA HIS A 159 16.41 5.46 -10.11
C HIS A 159 14.92 5.39 -10.45
N TYR A 160 14.07 4.98 -9.51
CA TYR A 160 12.66 4.67 -9.79
C TYR A 160 11.66 5.53 -9.00
N THR A 161 12.03 6.12 -7.86
CA THR A 161 11.18 7.05 -7.09
C THR A 161 11.08 8.45 -7.70
N ASN A 162 11.85 8.76 -8.74
CA ASN A 162 11.78 10.03 -9.46
C ASN A 162 10.57 10.16 -10.40
N SER A 163 9.63 9.21 -10.39
CA SER A 163 8.40 9.34 -11.17
C SER A 163 7.47 10.36 -10.51
N SER A 164 6.83 11.21 -11.33
CA SER A 164 5.85 12.18 -10.86
C SER A 164 4.69 11.52 -10.10
N VAL A 165 4.29 10.32 -10.54
CA VAL A 165 3.22 9.53 -9.91
C VAL A 165 3.61 9.07 -8.50
N LEU A 166 4.80 8.49 -8.32
CA LEU A 166 5.24 8.03 -6.99
C LEU A 166 5.44 9.21 -6.04
N ARG A 167 6.02 10.31 -6.52
CA ARG A 167 6.17 11.54 -5.73
C ARG A 167 4.82 12.14 -5.33
N ALA A 168 3.85 12.19 -6.24
CA ALA A 168 2.51 12.68 -5.94
C ALA A 168 1.82 11.80 -4.89
N LYS A 169 1.95 10.47 -4.99
CA LYS A 169 1.37 9.56 -3.99
C LYS A 169 2.06 9.68 -2.63
N ALA A 170 3.40 9.75 -2.59
CA ALA A 170 4.15 9.95 -1.36
C ALA A 170 3.80 11.31 -0.70
N GLY A 171 3.70 12.37 -1.51
CA GLY A 171 3.25 13.69 -1.05
C GLY A 171 1.84 13.65 -0.50
N ARG A 172 0.91 12.93 -1.14
CA ARG A 172 -0.45 12.75 -0.61
C ARG A 172 -0.46 12.03 0.73
N ILE A 173 0.28 10.92 0.87
CA ILE A 173 0.40 10.21 2.15
C ILE A 173 0.92 11.15 3.24
N LEU A 174 1.95 11.94 2.95
CA LEU A 174 2.48 12.91 3.91
C LEU A 174 1.43 13.97 4.29
N ILE A 175 0.73 14.55 3.32
CA ILE A 175 -0.30 15.57 3.58
C ILE A 175 -1.46 14.98 4.37
N ASP A 176 -1.93 13.78 4.01
CA ASP A 176 -2.99 13.08 4.73
C ASP A 176 -2.56 12.85 6.20
N SER A 177 -1.33 12.36 6.44
CA SER A 177 -0.81 12.19 7.80
C SER A 177 -0.65 13.51 8.58
N VAL A 178 -0.22 14.59 7.92
CA VAL A 178 -0.12 15.91 8.55
C VAL A 178 -1.50 16.46 8.91
N ASN A 179 -2.49 16.28 8.02
CA ASN A 179 -3.87 16.68 8.28
C ASN A 179 -4.47 15.86 9.43
N ASP A 180 -4.26 14.53 9.46
CA ASP A 180 -4.71 13.67 10.55
C ASP A 180 -4.14 14.13 11.90
N MET A 181 -2.85 14.47 11.95
CA MET A 181 -2.21 15.01 13.16
C MET A 181 -2.77 16.38 13.55
N PHE A 182 -3.00 17.26 12.59
CA PHE A 182 -3.56 18.60 12.83
C PHE A 182 -5.00 18.53 13.31
N ASP A 183 -5.84 17.70 12.68
CA ASP A 183 -7.22 17.47 13.08
C ASP A 183 -7.30 16.86 14.47
N SER A 184 -6.38 15.94 14.82
CA SER A 184 -6.25 15.42 16.17
C SER A 184 -5.81 16.51 17.17
N ALA A 185 -4.90 17.40 16.79
CA ALA A 185 -4.47 18.50 17.66
C ALA A 185 -5.56 19.57 17.87
N VAL A 186 -6.39 19.82 16.86
CA VAL A 186 -7.42 20.87 16.89
C VAL A 186 -8.76 20.36 17.43
N ASN A 187 -9.15 19.13 17.08
CA ASN A 187 -10.44 18.54 17.39
C ASN A 187 -10.35 17.35 18.37
N GLY A 188 -9.15 17.02 18.85
CA GLY A 188 -8.93 15.93 19.81
C GLY A 188 -8.97 16.39 21.27
N PRO A 189 -8.69 15.48 22.21
CA PRO A 189 -8.76 15.75 23.63
C PRO A 189 -7.71 16.77 24.08
N THR A 190 -7.99 17.47 25.17
CA THR A 190 -6.98 18.31 25.84
C THR A 190 -6.27 17.51 26.92
N ILE A 191 -4.94 17.41 26.79
CA ILE A 191 -4.10 16.72 27.77
C ILE A 191 -3.59 17.75 28.77
N VAL A 192 -3.89 17.52 30.04
CA VAL A 192 -3.39 18.30 31.18
C VAL A 192 -2.28 17.50 31.83
N THR A 193 -1.04 17.86 31.51
CA THR A 193 0.15 17.21 32.05
C THR A 193 0.24 17.41 33.57
N PRO A 194 0.99 16.56 34.30
CA PRO A 194 1.13 16.69 35.75
C PRO A 194 1.63 18.07 36.20
N ASP A 195 2.55 18.67 35.44
CA ASP A 195 3.07 20.01 35.73
C ASP A 195 1.99 21.08 35.54
N ALA A 196 1.18 20.96 34.47
CA ALA A 196 0.04 21.85 34.23
C ALA A 196 -1.02 21.69 35.33
N GLU A 197 -1.34 20.44 35.72
CA GLU A 197 -2.29 20.15 36.79
C GLU A 197 -1.82 20.76 38.12
N GLN A 198 -0.54 20.64 38.45
CA GLN A 198 0.05 21.24 39.64
C GLN A 198 0.03 22.78 39.58
N ALA A 199 0.33 23.36 38.42
CA ALA A 199 0.27 24.80 38.22
C ALA A 199 -1.16 25.34 38.40
N ILE A 200 -2.16 24.66 37.86
CA ILE A 200 -3.59 25.02 38.02
C ILE A 200 -3.98 24.96 39.51
N ARG A 201 -3.58 23.90 40.22
CA ARG A 201 -3.81 23.80 41.68
C ARG A 201 -3.14 24.92 42.47
N ALA A 202 -2.02 25.45 41.97
CA ALA A 202 -1.32 26.60 42.54
C ALA A 202 -1.92 27.95 42.11
N GLY A 203 -3.00 27.97 41.33
CA GLY A 203 -3.69 29.18 40.88
C GLY A 203 -3.12 29.79 39.60
N ALA A 204 -2.30 29.06 38.84
CA ALA A 204 -1.85 29.50 37.52
C ALA A 204 -2.98 29.39 36.49
N ASP A 205 -2.94 30.28 35.48
CA ASP A 205 -3.84 30.22 34.33
C ASP A 205 -3.56 28.97 33.46
N ALA A 206 -4.61 28.43 32.84
CA ALA A 206 -4.56 27.26 31.98
C ALA A 206 -4.94 27.62 30.54
N PRO A 207 -3.97 27.94 29.66
CA PRO A 207 -4.27 28.27 28.27
C PRO A 207 -5.12 27.16 27.59
N GLY A 208 -6.31 27.52 27.14
CA GLY A 208 -7.26 26.60 26.49
C GLY A 208 -8.32 25.98 27.43
N LEU A 209 -8.36 26.37 28.70
CA LEU A 209 -9.45 26.09 29.64
C LEU A 209 -9.88 27.38 30.32
N ASP A 210 -11.17 27.60 30.50
CA ASP A 210 -11.63 28.67 31.38
C ASP A 210 -11.31 28.34 32.85
N PRO A 211 -11.17 29.34 33.73
CA PRO A 211 -10.77 29.14 35.11
C PRO A 211 -11.68 28.18 35.91
N ASP A 212 -12.99 28.20 35.65
CA ASP A 212 -13.95 27.37 36.37
C ASP A 212 -13.80 25.90 35.95
N THR A 213 -13.68 25.63 34.64
CA THR A 213 -13.38 24.29 34.12
C THR A 213 -12.04 23.77 34.62
N ALA A 214 -11.00 24.61 34.64
CA ALA A 214 -9.69 24.22 35.15
C ALA A 214 -9.74 23.84 36.64
N SER A 215 -10.45 24.63 37.45
CA SER A 215 -10.66 24.36 38.87
C SER A 215 -11.46 23.07 39.11
N ALA A 216 -12.57 22.89 38.38
CA ALA A 216 -13.40 21.69 38.47
C ALA A 216 -12.64 20.42 38.03
N LEU A 217 -11.79 20.52 37.00
CA LEU A 217 -10.94 19.43 36.54
C LEU A 217 -9.98 18.96 37.64
N VAL A 218 -9.20 19.87 38.22
CA VAL A 218 -8.22 19.49 39.26
C VAL A 218 -8.86 19.04 40.56
N ALA A 219 -10.12 19.40 40.78
CA ALA A 219 -10.96 18.91 41.88
C ALA A 219 -11.60 17.54 41.59
N GLY A 220 -11.43 16.98 40.38
CA GLY A 220 -12.03 15.71 39.97
C GLY A 220 -13.55 15.77 39.74
N GLN A 221 -14.11 16.98 39.60
CA GLN A 221 -15.56 17.18 39.47
C GLN A 221 -16.06 16.95 38.04
N LEU A 222 -15.15 16.90 37.07
CA LEU A 222 -15.45 16.70 35.65
C LEU A 222 -15.26 15.26 35.19
N ASP A 223 -14.85 14.35 36.08
CA ASP A 223 -14.52 12.97 35.71
C ASP A 223 -15.77 12.22 35.22
N GLY A 224 -15.71 11.80 33.96
CA GLY A 224 -16.65 10.87 33.36
C GLY A 224 -16.17 9.42 33.50
N PRO A 225 -16.77 8.48 32.75
CA PRO A 225 -16.41 7.06 32.85
C PRO A 225 -14.95 6.71 32.52
N HIS A 226 -14.30 7.49 31.64
CA HIS A 226 -12.95 7.20 31.15
C HIS A 226 -12.00 8.41 31.16
N THR A 227 -12.55 9.62 30.96
CA THR A 227 -11.81 10.89 30.96
C THR A 227 -12.64 11.97 31.66
N GLY A 228 -12.02 13.09 32.03
CA GLY A 228 -12.74 14.32 32.32
C GLY A 228 -13.52 14.81 31.10
N CYS A 229 -14.64 15.51 31.31
CA CYS A 229 -15.49 16.05 30.25
C CYS A 229 -15.77 17.54 30.49
N ARG A 230 -15.48 18.39 29.49
CA ARG A 230 -15.81 19.83 29.51
C ARG A 230 -17.31 20.07 29.54
N ASP A 231 -18.05 19.39 28.65
CA ASP A 231 -19.49 19.56 28.50
C ASP A 231 -20.13 18.27 27.97
N PRO A 232 -20.94 17.55 28.79
CA PRO A 232 -21.63 16.35 28.36
C PRO A 232 -22.82 16.61 27.41
N LEU A 233 -23.29 17.86 27.28
CA LEU A 233 -24.42 18.26 26.43
C LEU A 233 -24.00 18.81 25.05
N ASP A 234 -22.71 19.06 24.85
CA ASP A 234 -22.15 19.57 23.58
C ASP A 234 -21.22 18.57 22.90
N SER A 235 -21.57 17.27 22.94
CA SER A 235 -20.82 16.24 22.24
C SER A 235 -21.04 16.29 20.72
N PRO A 236 -20.00 16.10 19.88
CA PRO A 236 -20.16 16.02 18.42
C PRO A 236 -20.86 14.72 17.96
N TYR A 237 -21.07 13.76 18.87
CA TYR A 237 -21.64 12.44 18.55
C TYR A 237 -23.12 12.31 18.88
N GLU A 238 -23.72 13.31 19.52
CA GLU A 238 -25.12 13.36 19.88
C GLU A 238 -25.74 14.70 19.45
N LYS A 239 -27.07 14.79 19.48
CA LYS A 239 -27.75 16.05 19.24
C LYS A 239 -27.43 17.05 20.36
N LYS A 240 -27.03 18.26 19.99
CA LYS A 240 -26.76 19.36 20.94
C LYS A 240 -27.87 19.51 21.99
N GLY A 241 -27.49 19.59 23.25
CA GLY A 241 -28.39 19.64 24.41
C GLY A 241 -28.77 18.25 24.96
N THR A 242 -28.31 17.16 24.37
CA THR A 242 -28.53 15.79 24.85
C THR A 242 -27.29 15.28 25.56
N VAL A 243 -27.48 14.58 26.68
CA VAL A 243 -26.36 13.94 27.41
C VAL A 243 -25.69 12.89 26.51
N CYS A 244 -24.37 13.00 26.37
CA CYS A 244 -23.56 12.08 25.59
C CYS A 244 -23.65 10.63 26.10
N THR A 245 -23.94 9.67 25.20
CA THR A 245 -24.01 8.24 25.52
C THR A 245 -22.78 7.44 25.02
N LYS A 246 -21.83 8.10 24.35
CA LYS A 246 -20.69 7.47 23.68
C LYS A 246 -19.49 7.18 24.60
N SER A 247 -19.60 7.41 25.90
CA SER A 247 -18.52 7.14 26.84
C SER A 247 -18.14 5.65 26.85
N ILE A 248 -19.11 4.78 26.65
CA ILE A 248 -18.99 3.31 26.78
C ILE A 248 -17.90 2.73 25.87
N THR A 249 -17.72 3.22 24.64
CA THR A 249 -16.75 2.65 23.69
C THR A 249 -15.34 3.23 23.77
N GLY A 250 -15.01 3.99 24.82
CA GLY A 250 -13.72 4.68 24.93
C GLY A 250 -13.56 5.87 23.98
N THR A 251 -14.63 6.28 23.28
CA THR A 251 -14.67 7.41 22.34
C THR A 251 -14.26 8.73 22.99
N CYS A 252 -14.37 8.83 24.31
CA CYS A 252 -13.84 9.94 25.10
C CYS A 252 -12.37 10.25 24.77
N PHE A 253 -11.53 9.24 24.51
CA PHE A 253 -10.11 9.47 24.18
C PHE A 253 -9.86 10.12 22.82
N ALA A 254 -10.88 10.24 21.95
CA ALA A 254 -10.81 10.95 20.68
C ALA A 254 -11.83 12.10 20.61
N CYS A 255 -12.36 12.55 21.75
CA CYS A 255 -13.40 13.58 21.82
C CYS A 255 -12.80 14.97 22.12
N PRO A 256 -13.22 16.05 21.43
CA PRO A 256 -12.76 17.41 21.73
C PRO A 256 -13.13 17.93 23.12
N ASN A 257 -14.19 17.36 23.73
CA ASN A 257 -14.61 17.73 25.08
C ASN A 257 -13.81 17.01 26.17
N ALA A 258 -12.97 16.04 25.82
CA ALA A 258 -12.25 15.26 26.81
C ALA A 258 -11.07 16.02 27.41
N LEU A 259 -10.94 15.91 28.72
CA LEU A 259 -9.84 16.42 29.53
C LEU A 259 -9.10 15.23 30.12
N ILE A 260 -7.84 15.04 29.72
CA ILE A 260 -7.06 13.86 30.09
C ILE A 260 -5.92 14.28 31.00
N THR A 261 -5.95 13.78 32.23
CA THR A 261 -4.90 13.97 33.25
C THR A 261 -4.15 12.65 33.50
N LEU A 262 -3.12 12.69 34.34
CA LEU A 262 -2.38 11.50 34.77
C LEU A 262 -3.30 10.42 35.38
N HIS A 263 -4.36 10.83 36.08
CA HIS A 263 -5.33 9.92 36.70
C HIS A 263 -6.05 9.01 35.68
N HIS A 264 -6.19 9.48 34.44
CA HIS A 264 -6.93 8.80 33.37
C HIS A 264 -6.08 7.79 32.57
N LEU A 265 -4.76 7.78 32.76
CA LEU A 265 -3.85 6.90 32.00
C LEU A 265 -4.14 5.40 32.16
N PRO A 266 -4.50 4.86 33.34
CA PRO A 266 -4.85 3.44 33.45
C PRO A 266 -6.00 3.04 32.51
N ALA A 267 -7.02 3.89 32.38
CA ALA A 267 -8.14 3.67 31.46
C ALA A 267 -7.70 3.76 29.99
N ALA A 268 -6.85 4.74 29.66
CA ALA A 268 -6.29 4.88 28.31
C ALA A 268 -5.54 3.62 27.88
N LEU A 269 -4.72 3.07 28.77
CA LEU A 269 -3.93 1.87 28.51
C LEU A 269 -4.80 0.61 28.40
N ALA A 270 -5.84 0.48 29.23
CA ALA A 270 -6.80 -0.60 29.12
C ALA A 270 -7.54 -0.55 27.76
N ILE A 271 -8.00 0.63 27.35
CA ILE A 271 -8.68 0.82 26.06
C ILE A 271 -7.72 0.62 24.88
N GLN A 272 -6.47 1.09 24.96
CA GLN A 272 -5.44 0.82 23.94
C GLN A 272 -5.26 -0.68 23.71
N ASP A 273 -5.15 -1.47 24.79
CA ASP A 273 -5.01 -2.92 24.71
C ASP A 273 -6.26 -3.58 24.14
N MET A 274 -7.44 -3.14 24.54
CA MET A 274 -8.72 -3.63 24.00
C MET A 274 -8.88 -3.33 22.51
N THR A 275 -8.45 -2.15 22.07
CA THR A 275 -8.61 -1.66 20.69
C THR A 275 -7.39 -1.95 19.80
N HIS A 276 -6.45 -2.78 20.26
CA HIS A 276 -5.25 -3.12 19.50
C HIS A 276 -5.63 -3.77 18.15
N PRO A 277 -5.00 -3.38 17.02
CA PRO A 277 -5.36 -3.89 15.69
C PRO A 277 -5.26 -5.42 15.57
N ASP A 278 -4.33 -6.06 16.29
CA ASP A 278 -4.18 -7.52 16.31
C ASP A 278 -5.39 -8.25 16.93
N ARG A 279 -6.27 -7.54 17.64
CA ARG A 279 -7.50 -8.08 18.22
C ARG A 279 -8.73 -7.86 17.33
N ALA A 280 -8.58 -7.19 16.19
CA ALA A 280 -9.68 -6.91 15.29
C ALA A 280 -10.07 -8.14 14.46
N ALA A 281 -11.34 -8.57 14.54
CA ALA A 281 -11.86 -9.62 13.66
C ALA A 281 -12.04 -9.13 12.21
N ASP A 282 -12.46 -7.86 12.04
CA ASP A 282 -12.57 -7.21 10.73
C ASP A 282 -11.73 -5.93 10.68
N PRO A 283 -10.69 -5.87 9.82
CA PRO A 283 -9.86 -4.68 9.63
C PRO A 283 -10.65 -3.44 9.18
N ARG A 284 -11.75 -3.58 8.44
CA ARG A 284 -12.52 -2.41 7.95
C ARG A 284 -13.35 -1.78 9.07
N THR A 285 -14.04 -2.60 9.85
CA THR A 285 -14.74 -2.17 11.06
C THR A 285 -13.77 -1.53 12.06
N TRP A 286 -12.59 -2.14 12.25
CA TRP A 286 -11.54 -1.55 13.09
C TRP A 286 -11.08 -0.17 12.62
N GLN A 287 -10.76 -0.03 11.33
CA GLN A 287 -10.36 1.26 10.75
C GLN A 287 -11.41 2.34 10.94
N THR A 288 -12.69 1.98 10.90
CA THR A 288 -13.80 2.94 10.97
C THR A 288 -14.11 3.38 12.40
N HIS A 289 -14.10 2.45 13.36
CA HIS A 289 -14.61 2.70 14.72
C HIS A 289 -13.53 2.81 15.79
N TRP A 290 -12.45 2.04 15.65
CA TRP A 290 -11.48 1.83 16.73
C TRP A 290 -10.13 2.49 16.46
N LYS A 291 -9.72 2.61 15.19
CA LYS A 291 -8.48 3.28 14.80
C LYS A 291 -8.35 4.71 15.34
N PRO A 292 -9.37 5.60 15.27
CA PRO A 292 -9.22 6.96 15.80
C PRO A 292 -8.93 6.99 17.31
N ILE A 293 -9.54 6.06 18.06
CA ILE A 293 -9.34 5.93 19.51
C ILE A 293 -7.94 5.41 19.80
N TYR A 294 -7.54 4.30 19.16
CA TYR A 294 -6.23 3.69 19.34
C TYR A 294 -5.09 4.64 18.97
N ASP A 295 -5.20 5.32 17.84
CA ASP A 295 -4.20 6.26 17.36
C ASP A 295 -4.12 7.49 18.27
N THR A 296 -5.24 8.06 18.71
CA THR A 296 -5.20 9.21 19.63
C THR A 296 -4.53 8.83 20.95
N ILE A 297 -4.82 7.64 21.48
CA ILE A 297 -4.15 7.18 22.70
C ILE A 297 -2.65 7.00 22.46
N THR A 298 -2.27 6.32 21.38
CA THR A 298 -0.88 5.90 21.14
C THR A 298 0.01 7.06 20.69
N GLU A 299 -0.50 7.94 19.84
CA GLU A 299 0.28 8.98 19.16
C GLU A 299 0.13 10.37 19.82
N VAL A 300 -0.91 10.59 20.64
CA VAL A 300 -1.19 11.89 21.26
C VAL A 300 -1.20 11.82 22.80
N VAL A 301 -1.97 10.90 23.39
CA VAL A 301 -2.10 10.82 24.85
C VAL A 301 -0.83 10.30 25.51
N LEU A 302 -0.37 9.10 25.15
CA LEU A 302 0.80 8.48 25.80
C LEU A 302 2.08 9.31 25.68
N PRO A 303 2.41 9.92 24.53
CA PRO A 303 3.63 10.74 24.40
C PRO A 303 3.67 11.98 25.28
N ALA A 304 2.53 12.44 25.80
CA ALA A 304 2.47 13.59 26.71
C ALA A 304 2.89 13.26 28.17
N PHE A 305 3.14 11.99 28.49
CA PHE A 305 3.52 11.53 29.83
C PHE A 305 4.89 10.83 29.82
N SER A 306 5.56 10.82 30.97
CA SER A 306 6.87 10.19 31.09
C SER A 306 6.78 8.65 31.04
N PRO A 307 7.84 7.95 30.61
CA PRO A 307 7.87 6.48 30.61
C PRO A 307 7.54 5.85 31.97
N ASP A 308 8.00 6.46 33.07
CA ASP A 308 7.72 5.98 34.43
C ASP A 308 6.24 6.12 34.80
N GLN A 309 5.59 7.22 34.38
CA GLN A 309 4.16 7.44 34.59
C GLN A 309 3.33 6.41 33.84
N ILE A 310 3.67 6.16 32.56
CA ILE A 310 3.03 5.15 31.73
C ILE A 310 3.21 3.76 32.35
N GLN A 311 4.41 3.43 32.82
CA GLN A 311 4.67 2.12 33.42
C GLN A 311 3.88 1.88 34.71
N ARG A 312 3.77 2.90 35.57
CA ARG A 312 2.93 2.82 36.78
C ARG A 312 1.45 2.68 36.44
N ALA A 313 0.95 3.48 35.49
CA ALA A 313 -0.43 3.38 35.03
C ALA A 313 -0.74 2.01 34.41
N ARG A 314 0.22 1.42 33.68
CA ARG A 314 0.07 0.09 33.08
C ARG A 314 -0.13 -1.02 34.11
N GLN A 315 0.48 -0.89 35.30
CA GLN A 315 0.25 -1.83 36.40
C GLN A 315 -1.18 -1.76 36.96
N GLN A 316 -1.86 -0.62 36.78
CA GLN A 316 -3.23 -0.38 37.23
C GLN A 316 -4.28 -0.60 36.14
N ALA A 317 -3.87 -0.65 34.87
CA ALA A 317 -4.78 -0.79 33.73
C ALA A 317 -5.71 -2.02 33.86
N ASN A 318 -5.16 -3.17 34.27
CA ASN A 318 -5.95 -4.41 34.45
C ASN A 318 -6.93 -4.35 35.63
N LEU A 319 -6.78 -3.38 36.53
CA LEU A 319 -7.66 -3.14 37.68
C LEU A 319 -8.68 -2.03 37.39
N THR A 320 -8.56 -1.37 36.24
CA THR A 320 -9.45 -0.29 35.86
C THR A 320 -10.72 -0.90 35.27
N PRO A 321 -11.89 -0.73 35.90
CA PRO A 321 -13.13 -1.25 35.35
C PRO A 321 -13.50 -0.45 34.10
N ILE A 322 -13.36 -1.07 32.93
CA ILE A 322 -13.81 -0.53 31.65
C ILE A 322 -15.12 -1.24 31.29
N ASP A 323 -16.24 -0.53 31.41
CA ASP A 323 -17.49 -0.98 30.80
C ASP A 323 -17.51 -0.56 29.33
N ALA A 324 -16.89 -1.40 28.50
CA ALA A 324 -16.76 -1.15 27.06
C ALA A 324 -18.07 -1.37 26.28
N GLY A 325 -19.19 -1.71 26.95
CA GLY A 325 -20.44 -2.08 26.30
C GLY A 325 -20.22 -3.33 25.46
N VAL A 326 -20.22 -4.49 26.11
CA VAL A 326 -20.17 -5.85 25.53
C VAL A 326 -19.50 -5.91 24.15
N LEU A 327 -18.18 -6.13 24.09
CA LEU A 327 -17.37 -6.94 23.14
C LEU A 327 -17.94 -7.45 21.77
N ASN A 328 -19.03 -6.91 21.24
CA ASN A 328 -19.90 -7.50 20.23
C ASN A 328 -19.64 -6.89 18.85
N ASP A 329 -19.19 -5.64 18.75
CA ASP A 329 -18.81 -5.05 17.46
C ASP A 329 -17.43 -5.51 16.97
N MET A 330 -16.55 -5.92 17.89
CA MET A 330 -15.20 -6.39 17.55
C MET A 330 -15.15 -7.85 17.08
N ARG A 331 -16.21 -8.64 17.35
CA ARG A 331 -16.25 -10.09 17.07
C ARG A 331 -17.03 -10.46 15.80
N GLY A 332 -17.67 -9.49 15.15
CA GLY A 332 -18.59 -9.75 14.03
C GLY A 332 -19.93 -10.34 14.49
N VAL A 333 -20.95 -10.23 13.63
CA VAL A 333 -22.28 -10.81 13.86
C VAL A 333 -22.14 -12.33 14.06
N PRO A 334 -22.75 -12.95 15.09
CA PRO A 334 -22.79 -14.40 15.20
C PRO A 334 -23.45 -14.97 13.93
N GLU A 335 -22.77 -15.87 13.22
CA GLU A 335 -23.42 -16.67 12.18
C GLU A 335 -24.61 -17.40 12.82
N ALA A 336 -25.80 -17.18 12.26
CA ALA A 336 -26.96 -17.98 12.62
C ALA A 336 -26.63 -19.46 12.39
N PRO A 337 -27.02 -20.37 13.29
CA PRO A 337 -26.81 -21.79 13.05
C PRO A 337 -27.49 -22.16 11.73
N ALA A 338 -26.72 -22.81 10.85
CA ALA A 338 -27.22 -23.33 9.58
C ALA A 338 -28.49 -24.13 9.85
N SER A 339 -29.59 -23.68 9.24
CA SER A 339 -30.88 -24.38 9.23
C SER A 339 -30.86 -25.52 8.24
#